data_AF-A0A5C5YAL4-F1
#
_entry.id   AF-A0A5C5YAL4-F1
#
_cell.length_a   1.000
_cell.length_b   1.000
_cell.length_c   1.000
_cell.angle_alpha   90.00
_cell.angle_beta   90.00
_cell.angle_gamma   90.00
#
_symmetry.space_group_name_H-M   'P 1'
#
loop_
_entity.id
_entity.type
_entity.pdbx_description
1 polymer ?
#
loop_
_entity_poly.entity_id
_entity_poly.type
_entity_poly.pdbx_seq_one_letter_code
_entity_poly.pdbx_strand_id
1 'polypeptide(L)'
;MRIKSKPEMRNSTFACLCLFVVASLLALTPAVAESPSSDRDQRMAWWREAKFGMFVHWGIYSVTGGRYRGEELPNSAEWMMNRGKIPIAEYEQYAARFNPTEFDASKFVGLAKEAGMKYLIITAKHHDGFAMFDSHVNPFNVVDATPFGRDIMKELAEECQRQDIRFGFYYSQAQDWHHPGGFGNNWDKNLQRVSSDIYVREKAVPEVRQLLTEYGPIGIFWWDTPRKMSRESFDSLHSLTRLQPKVVTNDRLGEDYPGDYKTFERHIPDTPPADQDWEVCMPISGSWGYKAIDQDFKSSETLIRNLIDIASKGGNYLLNVSPTGRGDLLPQAVERLKRIGQWMKVNRQSIEGTQASPLSDLAWGRCTMKTTGETTHLFLHVFDWPDDLALTVPELKNTVREARLLADGRTIMAENTDKGVSLSLPMEAPDDIASVIVLEVEGELKIEKRLPHPDENGRLTLNARDAYIHNNEGARQAGIRYHDDIAHIGYWHDRQAWLEWNVELDHPATFRVRAELSVEQPETRFIVTAPGESLHATASSTGGYGNYAEVDLGTMTVSDSGKIRITLRPDVDHWHPMNLRRVELTEVKQP
;
A
#
# COMPACT_ATOMS: atom_id res chain seq x y z
N MET A 1 -17.29 52.08 72.26
CA MET A 1 -17.72 50.91 73.05
C MET A 1 -16.85 49.71 72.63
N ARG A 2 -15.90 49.31 73.51
CA ARG A 2 -15.04 48.10 73.59
C ARG A 2 -14.26 47.52 72.37
N ILE A 3 -13.06 48.08 72.17
CA ILE A 3 -11.66 47.55 72.06
C ILE A 3 -11.37 46.03 71.95
N LYS A 4 -10.49 45.65 71.00
CA LYS A 4 -9.15 44.95 71.12
C LYS A 4 -8.56 44.71 69.69
N SER A 5 -7.57 45.46 69.18
CA SER A 5 -6.07 45.35 69.28
C SER A 5 -5.50 43.99 68.81
N LYS A 6 -4.52 43.82 67.88
CA LYS A 6 -3.27 44.55 67.53
C LYS A 6 -2.69 44.11 66.13
N PRO A 7 -1.61 44.75 65.62
CA PRO A 7 -1.18 44.77 64.19
C PRO A 7 0.21 44.14 63.89
N GLU A 8 0.62 44.10 62.60
CA GLU A 8 1.86 44.74 62.08
C GLU A 8 2.07 44.60 60.55
N MET A 9 2.82 45.56 59.96
CA MET A 9 2.92 45.96 58.54
C MET A 9 4.04 45.30 57.72
N ARG A 10 3.95 45.38 56.38
CA ARG A 10 5.00 44.98 55.41
C ARG A 10 5.14 45.96 54.21
N ASN A 11 6.39 46.44 54.02
CA ASN A 11 7.26 46.64 52.84
C ASN A 11 6.81 47.23 51.46
N SER A 12 7.65 48.13 50.94
CA SER A 12 8.16 48.15 49.54
C SER A 12 9.39 49.09 49.41
N THR A 13 10.57 48.66 48.93
CA THR A 13 11.11 48.46 47.55
C THR A 13 11.80 49.70 46.96
N PHE A 14 13.12 49.63 46.71
CA PHE A 14 13.82 49.86 45.42
C PHE A 14 15.34 49.89 45.62
N ALA A 15 16.12 49.17 44.78
CA ALA A 15 17.56 49.39 44.62
C ALA A 15 18.08 48.87 43.27
N CYS A 16 18.79 49.74 42.54
CA CYS A 16 19.70 49.43 41.45
C CYS A 16 21.13 49.42 41.99
N LEU A 17 22.01 48.50 41.56
CA LEU A 17 23.29 48.78 40.86
C LEU A 17 24.12 47.50 40.56
N CYS A 18 24.57 47.42 39.30
CA CYS A 18 25.75 46.83 38.64
C CYS A 18 26.58 45.64 39.21
N LEU A 19 26.83 44.71 38.24
CA LEU A 19 28.01 43.90 37.90
C LEU A 19 28.59 42.88 38.88
N PHE A 20 28.44 41.60 38.52
CA PHE A 20 29.51 40.59 38.59
C PHE A 20 29.42 39.65 37.38
N VAL A 21 30.57 39.45 36.71
CA VAL A 21 30.77 38.51 35.61
C VAL A 21 30.81 37.09 36.18
N VAL A 22 29.93 36.21 35.70
CA VAL A 22 30.06 34.76 35.86
C VAL A 22 30.03 34.15 34.46
N ALA A 23 31.17 33.60 34.03
CA ALA A 23 31.27 32.81 32.82
C ALA A 23 30.58 31.46 33.06
N SER A 24 29.39 31.28 32.48
CA SER A 24 28.73 29.98 32.40
C SER A 24 29.06 29.35 31.05
N LEU A 25 29.88 28.30 31.05
CA LEU A 25 29.97 27.37 29.92
C LEU A 25 28.60 26.70 29.77
N LEU A 26 27.78 27.21 28.85
CA LEU A 26 26.67 26.46 28.29
C LEU A 26 27.29 25.44 27.32
N ALA A 27 27.34 24.19 27.75
CA ALA A 27 27.51 23.07 26.85
C ALA A 27 26.33 23.10 25.85
N LEU A 28 26.61 23.55 24.63
CA LEU A 28 25.72 23.33 23.49
C LEU A 28 25.67 21.82 23.25
N THR A 29 24.65 21.16 23.78
CA THR A 29 24.21 19.90 23.22
C THR A 29 23.85 20.16 21.76
N PRO A 30 24.44 19.46 20.78
CA PRO A 30 23.94 19.56 19.42
C PRO A 30 22.52 19.00 19.47
N ALA A 31 21.52 19.87 19.34
CA ALA A 31 20.21 19.44 18.90
C ALA A 31 20.47 18.66 17.60
N VAL A 32 20.10 17.38 17.59
CA VAL A 32 20.05 16.60 16.36
C VAL A 32 19.18 17.41 15.41
N ALA A 33 19.81 18.00 14.40
CA ALA A 33 19.12 18.77 13.39
C ALA A 33 18.26 17.77 12.62
N GLU A 34 16.96 17.75 12.89
CA GLU A 34 16.00 17.23 11.91
C GLU A 34 16.25 18.03 10.62
N SER A 35 16.75 17.34 9.60
CA SER A 35 16.81 17.88 8.24
C SER A 35 15.45 18.50 7.92
N PRO A 36 15.38 19.72 7.35
CA PRO A 36 14.09 20.32 7.02
C PRO A 36 13.34 19.35 6.09
N SER A 37 12.25 18.77 6.59
CA SER A 37 11.41 17.86 5.80
C SER A 37 10.96 18.59 4.55
N SER A 38 11.13 17.97 3.38
CA SER A 38 10.76 18.58 2.10
C SER A 38 9.28 19.05 2.11
N ASP A 39 8.92 20.03 1.28
CA ASP A 39 7.50 20.43 1.11
C ASP A 39 6.59 19.23 0.81
N ARG A 40 7.13 18.21 0.11
CA ARG A 40 6.46 16.94 -0.14
C ARG A 40 6.25 16.15 1.16
N ASP A 41 7.25 16.03 2.02
CA ASP A 41 7.11 15.26 3.28
C ASP A 41 6.10 15.89 4.23
N GLN A 42 6.07 17.22 4.32
CA GLN A 42 5.05 17.93 5.10
C GLN A 42 3.65 17.68 4.52
N ARG A 43 3.51 17.69 3.19
CA ARG A 43 2.26 17.37 2.50
C ARG A 43 1.83 15.92 2.71
N MET A 44 2.77 14.97 2.71
CA MET A 44 2.52 13.54 2.84
C MET A 44 2.34 13.04 4.28
N ALA A 45 2.69 13.84 5.28
CA ALA A 45 2.66 13.43 6.69
C ALA A 45 1.29 12.88 7.13
N TRP A 46 0.20 13.62 6.86
CA TRP A 46 -1.15 13.17 7.21
C TRP A 46 -1.54 11.89 6.46
N TRP A 47 -1.08 11.75 5.22
CA TRP A 47 -1.41 10.62 4.37
C TRP A 47 -0.72 9.35 4.86
N ARG A 48 0.55 9.44 5.27
CA ARG A 48 1.30 8.34 5.89
C ARG A 48 0.69 7.93 7.24
N GLU A 49 0.14 8.90 7.98
CA GLU A 49 -0.55 8.63 9.25
C GLU A 49 -1.89 7.91 9.04
N ALA A 50 -2.62 8.27 7.98
CA ALA A 50 -3.98 7.80 7.73
C ALA A 50 -4.11 6.29 7.59
N LYS A 51 -3.21 5.64 6.82
CA LYS A 51 -3.18 4.21 6.47
C LYS A 51 -4.41 3.60 5.80
N PHE A 52 -5.60 4.14 6.01
CA PHE A 52 -6.85 3.52 5.57
C PHE A 52 -7.86 4.56 5.07
N GLY A 53 -8.37 4.33 3.85
CA GLY A 53 -9.33 5.20 3.18
C GLY A 53 -10.46 4.45 2.50
N MET A 54 -11.55 5.18 2.23
CA MET A 54 -12.68 4.72 1.43
C MET A 54 -12.50 5.14 -0.02
N PHE A 55 -12.62 4.20 -0.94
CA PHE A 55 -12.89 4.50 -2.34
C PHE A 55 -14.38 4.32 -2.62
N VAL A 56 -14.94 5.12 -3.51
CA VAL A 56 -16.33 4.99 -3.96
C VAL A 56 -16.38 5.07 -5.48
N HIS A 57 -16.79 3.97 -6.12
CA HIS A 57 -17.14 3.97 -7.54
C HIS A 57 -18.65 4.05 -7.68
N TRP A 58 -19.11 5.22 -8.07
CA TRP A 58 -20.52 5.49 -8.26
C TRP A 58 -20.79 6.35 -9.49
N GLY A 59 -21.88 6.03 -10.19
CA GLY A 59 -22.25 6.62 -11.47
C GLY A 59 -23.50 5.96 -12.02
N ILE A 60 -23.96 6.40 -13.18
CA ILE A 60 -25.22 5.93 -13.78
C ILE A 60 -25.18 4.43 -14.18
N TYR A 61 -24.00 3.83 -14.33
CA TYR A 61 -23.85 2.37 -14.46
C TYR A 61 -24.47 1.58 -13.30
N SER A 62 -24.61 2.19 -12.12
CA SER A 62 -25.23 1.55 -10.94
C SER A 62 -26.74 1.33 -11.09
N VAL A 63 -27.42 2.05 -11.99
CA VAL A 63 -28.87 1.91 -12.24
C VAL A 63 -29.23 0.53 -12.79
N THR A 64 -28.33 -0.06 -13.56
CA THR A 64 -28.57 -1.36 -14.22
C THR A 64 -27.98 -2.53 -13.44
N GLY A 65 -27.16 -2.26 -12.42
CA GLY A 65 -26.40 -3.29 -11.72
C GLY A 65 -25.46 -4.07 -12.63
N GLY A 66 -24.92 -3.44 -13.67
CA GLY A 66 -23.99 -4.05 -14.63
C GLY A 66 -24.65 -4.90 -15.72
N ARG A 67 -25.98 -4.81 -15.90
CA ARG A 67 -26.71 -5.51 -16.97
C ARG A 67 -26.97 -4.61 -18.17
N TYR A 68 -26.93 -5.20 -19.35
CA TYR A 68 -27.31 -4.54 -20.60
C TYR A 68 -28.25 -5.45 -21.39
N ARG A 69 -29.46 -4.95 -21.71
CA ARG A 69 -30.51 -5.70 -22.41
C ARG A 69 -30.84 -7.07 -21.77
N GLY A 70 -30.80 -7.13 -20.44
CA GLY A 70 -31.05 -8.33 -19.65
C GLY A 70 -29.83 -9.23 -19.45
N GLU A 71 -28.78 -9.04 -20.25
CA GLU A 71 -27.55 -9.83 -20.19
C GLU A 71 -26.55 -9.28 -19.18
N GLU A 72 -25.76 -10.18 -18.63
CA GLU A 72 -24.65 -9.85 -17.74
C GLU A 72 -23.40 -9.57 -18.56
N LEU A 73 -22.70 -8.50 -18.20
CA LEU A 73 -21.45 -8.16 -18.87
C LEU A 73 -20.24 -8.70 -18.09
N PRO A 74 -19.18 -9.14 -18.80
CA PRO A 74 -17.90 -9.44 -18.17
C PRO A 74 -17.29 -8.16 -17.61
N ASN A 75 -16.32 -8.32 -16.70
CA ASN A 75 -15.66 -7.21 -15.98
C ASN A 75 -16.55 -6.58 -14.89
N SER A 76 -16.03 -5.53 -14.26
CA SER A 76 -16.72 -4.69 -13.30
C SER A 76 -17.79 -3.81 -13.98
N ALA A 77 -18.83 -3.44 -13.24
CA ALA A 77 -20.03 -2.79 -13.80
C ALA A 77 -19.78 -1.41 -14.41
N GLU A 78 -18.79 -0.65 -13.91
CA GLU A 78 -18.42 0.66 -14.46
C GLU A 78 -17.86 0.58 -15.90
N TRP A 79 -17.44 -0.61 -16.34
CA TRP A 79 -17.04 -0.86 -17.73
C TRP A 79 -18.19 -1.26 -18.65
N MET A 80 -19.44 -1.26 -18.17
CA MET A 80 -20.58 -1.77 -18.94
C MET A 80 -20.77 -1.10 -20.31
N MET A 81 -20.52 0.21 -20.41
CA MET A 81 -20.63 0.93 -21.68
C MET A 81 -19.65 0.38 -22.73
N ASN A 82 -18.40 0.15 -22.32
CA ASN A 82 -17.35 -0.40 -23.17
C ASN A 82 -17.58 -1.89 -23.48
N ARG A 83 -17.94 -2.70 -22.48
CA ARG A 83 -18.08 -4.16 -22.63
C ARG A 83 -19.34 -4.55 -23.39
N GLY A 84 -20.45 -3.86 -23.12
CA GLY A 84 -21.69 -4.00 -23.86
C GLY A 84 -21.69 -3.28 -25.22
N LYS A 85 -20.63 -2.51 -25.52
CA LYS A 85 -20.53 -1.68 -26.74
C LYS A 85 -21.77 -0.79 -26.90
N ILE A 86 -22.20 -0.20 -25.79
CA ILE A 86 -23.44 0.55 -25.67
C ILE A 86 -23.24 1.92 -26.36
N PRO A 87 -24.01 2.26 -27.40
CA PRO A 87 -23.92 3.58 -28.03
C PRO A 87 -24.21 4.70 -27.03
N ILE A 88 -23.60 5.88 -27.23
CA ILE A 88 -23.75 7.03 -26.32
C ILE A 88 -25.23 7.37 -26.14
N ALA A 89 -25.99 7.47 -27.23
CA ALA A 89 -27.40 7.82 -27.20
C ALA A 89 -28.29 6.81 -26.45
N GLU A 90 -27.85 5.54 -26.30
CA GLU A 90 -28.54 4.55 -25.48
C GLU A 90 -28.08 4.65 -24.02
N TYR A 91 -26.79 4.89 -23.78
CA TYR A 91 -26.23 4.99 -22.44
C TYR A 91 -26.73 6.22 -21.67
N GLU A 92 -26.88 7.35 -22.35
CA GLU A 92 -27.40 8.61 -21.75
C GLU A 92 -28.79 8.44 -21.12
N GLN A 93 -29.60 7.49 -21.63
CA GLN A 93 -30.94 7.23 -21.10
C GLN A 93 -30.92 6.69 -19.67
N TYR A 94 -29.78 6.19 -19.18
CA TYR A 94 -29.65 5.77 -17.79
C TYR A 94 -29.62 6.95 -16.80
N ALA A 95 -29.21 8.14 -17.24
CA ALA A 95 -29.22 9.34 -16.39
C ALA A 95 -30.65 9.70 -15.93
N ALA A 96 -31.65 9.58 -16.82
CA ALA A 96 -33.05 9.82 -16.50
C ALA A 96 -33.63 8.85 -15.44
N ARG A 97 -32.95 7.73 -15.17
CA ARG A 97 -33.33 6.72 -14.17
C ARG A 97 -32.50 6.79 -12.89
N PHE A 98 -31.45 7.61 -12.87
CA PHE A 98 -30.59 7.77 -11.71
C PHE A 98 -31.25 8.73 -10.71
N ASN A 99 -31.82 8.19 -9.64
CA ASN A 99 -32.48 8.98 -8.60
C ASN A 99 -32.17 8.40 -7.21
N PRO A 100 -31.01 8.71 -6.62
CA PRO A 100 -30.57 8.09 -5.38
C PRO A 100 -31.27 8.65 -4.14
N THR A 101 -32.53 8.26 -3.96
CA THR A 101 -33.38 8.70 -2.83
C THR A 101 -32.89 8.23 -1.46
N GLU A 102 -32.05 7.19 -1.39
CA GLU A 102 -31.49 6.67 -0.15
C GLU A 102 -30.12 7.30 0.20
N PHE A 103 -29.58 8.17 -0.67
CA PHE A 103 -28.30 8.83 -0.43
C PHE A 103 -28.41 9.89 0.66
N ASP A 104 -27.56 9.74 1.67
CA ASP A 104 -27.38 10.63 2.81
C ASP A 104 -25.88 10.74 3.10
N ALA A 105 -25.28 11.89 2.78
CA ALA A 105 -23.85 12.12 2.94
C ALA A 105 -23.39 11.91 4.40
N SER A 106 -24.21 12.30 5.38
CA SER A 106 -23.86 12.16 6.81
C SER A 106 -23.76 10.71 7.24
N LYS A 107 -24.72 9.88 6.84
CA LYS A 107 -24.66 8.43 7.09
C LYS A 107 -23.51 7.78 6.36
N PHE A 108 -23.26 8.19 5.12
CA PHE A 108 -22.23 7.60 4.28
C PHE A 108 -20.82 7.87 4.82
N VAL A 109 -20.50 9.15 5.10
CA VAL A 109 -19.23 9.55 5.72
C VAL A 109 -19.12 9.00 7.15
N GLY A 110 -20.23 8.95 7.88
CA GLY A 110 -20.30 8.36 9.21
C GLY A 110 -19.91 6.89 9.23
N LEU A 111 -20.32 6.11 8.23
CA LEU A 111 -19.92 4.71 8.09
C LEU A 111 -18.43 4.56 7.77
N ALA A 112 -17.86 5.42 6.93
CA ALA A 112 -16.42 5.45 6.67
C ALA A 112 -15.63 5.72 7.95
N LYS A 113 -16.06 6.72 8.73
CA LYS A 113 -15.47 7.07 10.02
C LYS A 113 -15.62 5.95 11.05
N GLU A 114 -16.78 5.29 11.11
CA GLU A 114 -17.04 4.13 11.98
C GLU A 114 -16.08 2.98 11.64
N ALA A 115 -15.79 2.76 10.36
CA ALA A 115 -14.82 1.76 9.90
C ALA A 115 -13.35 2.09 10.24
N GLY A 116 -13.07 3.31 10.71
CA GLY A 116 -11.71 3.78 11.03
C GLY A 116 -10.97 4.41 9.85
N MET A 117 -11.65 4.68 8.73
CA MET A 117 -11.04 5.35 7.57
C MET A 117 -10.81 6.84 7.86
N LYS A 118 -9.75 7.42 7.28
CA LYS A 118 -9.37 8.82 7.49
C LYS A 118 -9.53 9.71 6.27
N TYR A 119 -9.78 9.10 5.11
CA TYR A 119 -10.00 9.81 3.86
C TYR A 119 -11.03 9.07 3.00
N LEU A 120 -11.69 9.81 2.13
CA LEU A 120 -12.70 9.32 1.18
C LEU A 120 -12.41 9.89 -0.20
N ILE A 121 -12.28 9.00 -1.18
CA ILE A 121 -12.09 9.31 -2.59
C ILE A 121 -13.30 8.79 -3.36
N ILE A 122 -13.94 9.63 -4.16
CA ILE A 122 -15.10 9.23 -4.97
C ILE A 122 -14.90 9.62 -6.44
N THR A 123 -15.42 8.80 -7.35
CA THR A 123 -15.44 9.06 -8.79
C THR A 123 -16.24 10.33 -9.11
N ALA A 124 -15.55 11.48 -9.22
CA ALA A 124 -16.15 12.72 -9.73
C ALA A 124 -16.56 12.56 -11.19
N LYS A 125 -15.75 11.83 -11.96
CA LYS A 125 -16.08 11.37 -13.31
C LYS A 125 -15.33 10.08 -13.63
N HIS A 126 -16.06 9.05 -14.07
CA HIS A 126 -15.46 7.80 -14.57
C HIS A 126 -15.31 7.82 -16.10
N HIS A 127 -14.87 6.71 -16.69
CA HIS A 127 -14.68 6.59 -18.15
C HIS A 127 -15.95 6.77 -18.98
N ASP A 128 -17.14 6.60 -18.39
CA ASP A 128 -18.41 6.85 -19.08
C ASP A 128 -18.66 8.33 -19.37
N GLY A 129 -17.85 9.23 -18.80
CA GLY A 129 -17.90 10.67 -19.04
C GLY A 129 -18.99 11.40 -18.26
N PHE A 130 -19.75 10.70 -17.40
CA PHE A 130 -20.80 11.28 -16.57
C PHE A 130 -20.20 11.96 -15.33
N ALA A 131 -20.48 13.24 -15.16
CA ALA A 131 -20.01 14.00 -14.01
C ALA A 131 -20.95 13.81 -12.82
N MET A 132 -20.42 13.36 -11.69
CA MET A 132 -21.14 13.17 -10.43
C MET A 132 -21.24 14.45 -9.58
N PHE A 133 -21.04 15.60 -10.20
CA PHE A 133 -21.08 16.96 -9.65
C PHE A 133 -21.72 17.94 -10.64
N ASP A 134 -22.01 19.17 -10.23
CA ASP A 134 -22.62 20.20 -11.08
C ASP A 134 -21.62 20.79 -12.10
N SER A 135 -21.32 20.07 -13.17
CA SER A 135 -20.29 20.47 -14.15
C SER A 135 -20.74 21.67 -15.00
N HIS A 136 -19.99 22.78 -14.94
CA HIS A 136 -20.29 24.00 -15.71
C HIS A 136 -20.13 23.87 -17.23
N VAL A 137 -19.45 22.82 -17.70
CA VAL A 137 -19.05 22.68 -19.12
C VAL A 137 -19.71 21.52 -19.83
N ASN A 138 -20.42 20.64 -19.10
CA ASN A 138 -21.06 19.47 -19.66
C ASN A 138 -22.39 19.16 -18.95
N PRO A 139 -23.55 19.30 -19.62
CA PRO A 139 -24.85 19.02 -19.00
C PRO A 139 -25.10 17.53 -18.77
N PHE A 140 -24.23 16.63 -19.26
CA PHE A 140 -24.27 15.21 -18.90
C PHE A 140 -23.67 14.99 -17.51
N ASN A 141 -24.38 15.48 -16.50
CA ASN A 141 -23.98 15.49 -15.10
C ASN A 141 -25.16 15.18 -14.16
N VAL A 142 -24.88 14.94 -12.88
CA VAL A 142 -25.89 14.51 -11.90
C VAL A 142 -26.98 15.54 -11.62
N VAL A 143 -26.69 16.83 -11.73
CA VAL A 143 -27.65 17.89 -11.45
C VAL A 143 -28.58 18.12 -12.64
N ASP A 144 -28.02 18.24 -13.84
CA ASP A 144 -28.77 18.59 -15.05
C ASP A 144 -29.45 17.40 -15.73
N ALA A 145 -28.79 16.23 -15.78
CA ALA A 145 -29.26 15.09 -16.58
C ALA A 145 -30.11 14.08 -15.79
N THR A 146 -30.34 14.30 -14.50
CA THR A 146 -31.03 13.32 -13.64
C THR A 146 -32.17 13.96 -12.85
N PRO A 147 -33.19 13.18 -12.45
CA PRO A 147 -34.23 13.66 -11.53
C PRO A 147 -33.75 13.96 -10.11
N PHE A 148 -32.49 13.64 -9.76
CA PHE A 148 -31.96 13.84 -8.41
C PHE A 148 -31.71 15.32 -8.10
N GLY A 149 -31.15 16.06 -9.06
CA GLY A 149 -30.97 17.52 -8.99
C GLY A 149 -30.07 18.04 -7.85
N ARG A 150 -29.30 17.16 -7.19
CA ARG A 150 -28.41 17.49 -6.06
C ARG A 150 -26.95 17.21 -6.43
N ASP A 151 -26.05 18.05 -5.94
CA ASP A 151 -24.61 17.89 -6.12
C ASP A 151 -24.02 16.97 -5.04
N ILE A 152 -23.80 15.71 -5.42
CA ILE A 152 -23.27 14.66 -4.53
C ILE A 152 -21.86 14.99 -4.05
N MET A 153 -21.00 15.55 -4.91
CA MET A 153 -19.62 15.87 -4.54
C MET A 153 -19.58 16.97 -3.49
N LYS A 154 -20.42 17.99 -3.64
CA LYS A 154 -20.51 19.07 -2.66
C LYS A 154 -21.01 18.58 -1.30
N GLU A 155 -22.07 17.78 -1.28
CA GLU A 155 -22.60 17.21 -0.03
C GLU A 155 -21.56 16.34 0.69
N LEU A 156 -20.80 15.51 -0.05
CA LEU A 156 -19.74 14.69 0.54
C LEU A 156 -18.54 15.52 1.01
N ALA A 157 -18.14 16.56 0.27
CA ALA A 157 -17.04 17.43 0.65
C ALA A 157 -17.32 18.15 1.98
N GLU A 158 -18.51 18.76 2.09
CA GLU A 158 -18.96 19.47 3.28
C GLU A 158 -19.06 18.53 4.49
N GLU A 159 -19.58 17.32 4.28
CA GLU A 159 -19.75 16.37 5.37
C GLU A 159 -18.45 15.69 5.80
N CYS A 160 -17.54 15.41 4.86
CA CYS A 160 -16.19 14.97 5.18
C CYS A 160 -15.48 16.01 6.05
N GLN A 161 -15.60 17.30 5.73
CA GLN A 161 -15.06 18.37 6.56
C GLN A 161 -15.69 18.40 7.97
N ARG A 162 -17.02 18.21 8.08
CA ARG A 162 -17.71 18.15 9.38
C ARG A 162 -17.28 16.96 10.23
N GLN A 163 -16.97 15.83 9.60
CA GLN A 163 -16.62 14.59 10.29
C GLN A 163 -15.12 14.34 10.42
N ASP A 164 -14.27 15.28 10.01
CA ASP A 164 -12.81 15.17 10.03
C ASP A 164 -12.28 13.99 9.19
N ILE A 165 -12.84 13.86 7.99
CA ILE A 165 -12.40 12.94 6.94
C ILE A 165 -11.79 13.78 5.81
N ARG A 166 -10.60 13.41 5.34
CA ARG A 166 -9.99 14.09 4.19
C ARG A 166 -10.72 13.70 2.92
N PHE A 167 -11.33 14.66 2.25
CA PHE A 167 -12.05 14.43 1.00
C PHE A 167 -11.12 14.45 -0.21
N GLY A 168 -11.41 13.62 -1.21
CA GLY A 168 -10.66 13.54 -2.44
C GLY A 168 -11.52 13.14 -3.63
N PHE A 169 -11.00 13.43 -4.82
CA PHE A 169 -11.66 13.09 -6.08
C PHE A 169 -10.87 12.04 -6.83
N TYR A 170 -11.58 11.07 -7.40
CA TYR A 170 -11.10 10.35 -8.56
C TYR A 170 -11.57 11.06 -9.83
N TYR A 171 -10.71 11.11 -10.84
CA TYR A 171 -11.06 11.67 -12.14
C TYR A 171 -10.39 10.92 -13.29
N SER A 172 -11.19 10.42 -14.24
CA SER A 172 -10.66 9.88 -15.49
C SER A 172 -10.32 10.99 -16.47
N GLN A 173 -9.04 11.35 -16.51
CA GLN A 173 -8.58 12.57 -17.18
C GLN A 173 -8.53 12.46 -18.70
N ALA A 174 -8.12 11.31 -19.24
CA ALA A 174 -7.87 11.12 -20.67
C ALA A 174 -8.90 10.19 -21.33
N GLN A 175 -9.45 9.26 -20.55
CA GLN A 175 -10.43 8.28 -21.01
C GLN A 175 -11.85 8.78 -20.71
N ASP A 176 -12.58 9.14 -21.76
CA ASP A 176 -13.96 9.61 -21.70
C ASP A 176 -14.68 9.05 -22.93
N TRP A 177 -15.60 8.11 -22.71
CA TRP A 177 -16.30 7.39 -23.77
C TRP A 177 -17.49 8.17 -24.33
N HIS A 178 -17.86 9.28 -23.68
CA HIS A 178 -18.93 10.17 -24.10
C HIS A 178 -18.40 11.28 -25.01
N HIS A 179 -17.28 11.90 -24.65
CA HIS A 179 -16.74 13.02 -25.41
C HIS A 179 -16.03 12.59 -26.72
N PRO A 180 -16.23 13.27 -27.87
CA PRO A 180 -15.63 12.85 -29.15
C PRO A 180 -14.11 12.90 -29.23
N GLY A 181 -13.45 13.63 -28.33
CA GLY A 181 -11.99 13.66 -28.18
C GLY A 181 -11.44 12.70 -27.11
N GLY A 182 -12.30 12.11 -26.26
CA GLY A 182 -11.86 11.21 -25.20
C GLY A 182 -11.40 9.85 -25.73
N PHE A 183 -10.51 9.18 -25.00
CA PHE A 183 -9.99 7.87 -25.44
C PHE A 183 -10.94 6.71 -25.14
N GLY A 184 -10.88 5.67 -25.97
CA GLY A 184 -11.43 4.35 -25.66
C GLY A 184 -12.79 4.00 -26.26
N ASN A 185 -13.58 4.96 -26.76
CA ASN A 185 -14.80 4.66 -27.52
C ASN A 185 -14.47 4.47 -29.01
N ASN A 186 -14.44 3.20 -29.42
CA ASN A 186 -14.22 2.77 -30.80
C ASN A 186 -15.40 1.99 -31.39
N TRP A 187 -16.52 1.92 -30.67
CA TRP A 187 -17.70 1.16 -31.07
C TRP A 187 -18.85 2.06 -31.55
N ASP A 188 -18.93 3.29 -31.04
CA ASP A 188 -19.93 4.25 -31.50
C ASP A 188 -19.48 4.88 -32.83
N LYS A 189 -19.97 4.31 -33.93
CA LYS A 189 -19.59 4.71 -35.29
C LYS A 189 -20.11 6.09 -35.68
N ASN A 190 -21.05 6.65 -34.93
CA ASN A 190 -21.62 7.97 -35.20
C ASN A 190 -20.82 9.09 -34.52
N LEU A 191 -19.87 8.76 -33.65
CA LEU A 191 -19.05 9.72 -32.91
C LEU A 191 -18.05 10.43 -33.85
N GLN A 192 -18.29 11.71 -34.11
CA GLN A 192 -17.39 12.54 -34.92
C GLN A 192 -16.15 12.93 -34.12
N ARG A 193 -15.06 12.19 -34.32
CA ARG A 193 -13.83 12.34 -33.53
C ARG A 193 -13.20 13.72 -33.68
N VAL A 194 -12.81 14.29 -32.54
CA VAL A 194 -11.92 15.45 -32.44
C VAL A 194 -10.60 15.05 -31.77
N SER A 195 -9.62 15.95 -31.72
CA SER A 195 -8.36 15.65 -31.04
C SER A 195 -8.57 15.48 -29.52
N SER A 196 -7.72 14.69 -28.89
CA SER A 196 -7.71 14.55 -27.42
C SER A 196 -7.41 15.88 -26.72
N ASP A 197 -6.61 16.75 -27.34
CA ASP A 197 -6.28 18.06 -26.79
C ASP A 197 -7.51 18.99 -26.73
N ILE A 198 -8.43 18.88 -27.70
CA ILE A 198 -9.72 19.58 -27.66
C ILE A 198 -10.52 19.13 -26.43
N TYR A 199 -10.66 17.82 -26.22
CA TYR A 199 -11.33 17.28 -25.04
C TYR A 199 -10.69 17.75 -23.72
N VAL A 200 -9.36 17.67 -23.62
CA VAL A 200 -8.67 18.08 -22.39
C VAL A 200 -8.88 19.57 -22.13
N ARG A 201 -8.73 20.41 -23.15
CA ARG A 201 -8.88 21.87 -23.02
C ARG A 201 -10.32 22.30 -22.69
N GLU A 202 -11.31 21.70 -23.34
CA GLU A 202 -12.70 22.17 -23.31
C GLU A 202 -13.55 21.50 -22.23
N LYS A 203 -13.18 20.29 -21.79
CA LYS A 203 -13.89 19.55 -20.74
C LYS A 203 -13.00 19.25 -19.53
N ALA A 204 -11.89 18.54 -19.71
CA ALA A 204 -11.16 18.01 -18.55
C ALA A 204 -10.50 19.09 -17.67
N VAL A 205 -9.81 20.07 -18.28
CA VAL A 205 -9.19 21.19 -17.57
C VAL A 205 -10.20 22.04 -16.81
N PRO A 206 -11.32 22.51 -17.41
CA PRO A 206 -12.31 23.28 -16.66
C PRO A 206 -12.99 22.46 -15.55
N GLU A 207 -13.32 21.18 -15.77
CA GLU A 207 -13.89 20.30 -14.73
C GLU A 207 -12.92 20.12 -13.54
N VAL A 208 -11.64 19.81 -13.80
CA VAL A 208 -10.63 19.67 -12.74
C VAL A 208 -10.41 20.98 -12.00
N ARG A 209 -10.39 22.12 -12.72
CA ARG A 209 -10.28 23.44 -12.09
C ARG A 209 -11.45 23.69 -11.14
N GLN A 210 -12.67 23.39 -11.57
CA GLN A 210 -13.87 23.53 -10.75
C GLN A 210 -13.78 22.68 -9.48
N LEU A 211 -13.44 21.38 -9.63
CA LEU A 211 -13.26 20.45 -8.50
C LEU A 211 -12.23 20.95 -7.47
N LEU A 212 -11.14 21.56 -7.93
CA LEU A 212 -10.09 22.09 -7.05
C LEU A 212 -10.38 23.48 -6.46
N THR A 213 -11.45 24.17 -6.87
CA THR A 213 -11.74 25.55 -6.43
C THR A 213 -13.10 25.74 -5.75
N GLU A 214 -14.08 24.88 -6.02
CA GLU A 214 -15.47 25.08 -5.58
C GLU A 214 -15.93 24.09 -4.48
N TYR A 215 -15.13 23.06 -4.17
CA TYR A 215 -15.50 21.97 -3.26
C TYR A 215 -14.68 21.96 -1.95
N GLY A 216 -14.10 23.10 -1.58
CA GLY A 216 -13.33 23.25 -0.35
C GLY A 216 -11.93 22.62 -0.41
N PRO A 217 -11.30 22.33 0.75
CA PRO A 217 -9.97 21.74 0.81
C PRO A 217 -9.96 20.29 0.31
N ILE A 218 -9.20 20.04 -0.76
CA ILE A 218 -9.07 18.69 -1.35
C ILE A 218 -7.77 18.04 -0.85
N GLY A 219 -7.90 16.87 -0.22
CA GLY A 219 -6.77 16.11 0.31
C GLY A 219 -6.06 15.28 -0.77
N ILE A 220 -6.82 14.63 -1.65
CA ILE A 220 -6.28 13.75 -2.69
C ILE A 220 -6.97 14.02 -4.03
N PHE A 221 -6.20 14.11 -5.10
CA PHE A 221 -6.69 14.07 -6.48
C PHE A 221 -6.10 12.83 -7.18
N TRP A 222 -6.96 11.84 -7.37
CA TRP A 222 -6.63 10.50 -7.84
C TRP A 222 -6.93 10.38 -9.35
N TRP A 223 -5.89 10.30 -10.16
CA TRP A 223 -5.98 10.19 -11.63
C TRP A 223 -6.13 8.74 -12.05
N ASP A 224 -6.78 8.47 -13.18
CA ASP A 224 -6.92 7.10 -13.68
C ASP A 224 -6.62 6.88 -15.15
N THR A 225 -6.19 5.66 -15.44
CA THR A 225 -5.72 5.20 -16.73
C THR A 225 -4.60 6.11 -17.26
N PRO A 226 -3.34 5.91 -16.85
CA PRO A 226 -2.21 6.75 -17.30
C PRO A 226 -1.97 6.55 -18.80
N ARG A 227 -2.77 7.26 -19.61
CA ARG A 227 -2.68 7.27 -21.06
C ARG A 227 -1.69 8.34 -21.48
N LYS A 228 -0.96 8.06 -22.56
CA LYS A 228 -0.15 9.08 -23.22
C LYS A 228 -1.02 10.25 -23.66
N MET A 229 -0.71 11.45 -23.16
CA MET A 229 -1.27 12.72 -23.59
C MET A 229 -0.21 13.56 -24.29
N SER A 230 -0.63 14.60 -25.02
CA SER A 230 0.32 15.63 -25.45
C SER A 230 0.91 16.32 -24.22
N ARG A 231 2.10 16.90 -24.37
CA ARG A 231 2.73 17.66 -23.30
C ARG A 231 1.87 18.82 -22.83
N GLU A 232 1.21 19.53 -23.75
CA GLU A 232 0.30 20.63 -23.43
C GLU A 232 -0.88 20.17 -22.57
N SER A 233 -1.53 19.06 -22.94
CA SER A 233 -2.64 18.47 -22.18
C SER A 233 -2.20 18.02 -20.79
N PHE A 234 -1.05 17.36 -20.70
CA PHE A 234 -0.47 16.95 -19.41
C PHE A 234 -0.15 18.15 -18.52
N ASP A 235 0.61 19.13 -19.04
CA ASP A 235 1.03 20.31 -18.29
C ASP A 235 -0.18 21.15 -17.82
N SER A 236 -1.23 21.23 -18.66
CA SER A 236 -2.47 21.95 -18.33
C SER A 236 -3.21 21.31 -17.15
N LEU A 237 -3.30 19.98 -17.09
CA LEU A 237 -3.92 19.27 -15.95
C LEU A 237 -3.02 19.30 -14.70
N HIS A 238 -1.73 18.98 -14.87
CA HIS A 238 -0.79 18.93 -13.75
C HIS A 238 -0.67 20.28 -13.05
N SER A 239 -0.61 21.39 -13.80
CA SER A 239 -0.48 22.73 -13.22
C SER A 239 -1.65 23.15 -12.33
N LEU A 240 -2.86 22.57 -12.52
CA LEU A 240 -4.02 22.86 -11.68
C LEU A 240 -3.84 22.37 -10.23
N THR A 241 -3.00 21.36 -9.99
CA THR A 241 -2.68 20.89 -8.62
C THR A 241 -2.11 22.01 -7.74
N ARG A 242 -1.49 23.04 -8.35
CA ARG A 242 -0.98 24.23 -7.65
C ARG A 242 -2.07 25.11 -7.03
N LEU A 243 -3.33 24.96 -7.47
CA LEU A 243 -4.48 25.62 -6.85
C LEU A 243 -4.72 25.13 -5.41
N GLN A 244 -4.27 23.92 -5.10
CA GLN A 244 -4.36 23.30 -3.77
C GLN A 244 -2.97 22.76 -3.37
N PRO A 245 -2.04 23.60 -2.87
CA PRO A 245 -0.65 23.19 -2.62
C PRO A 245 -0.45 21.99 -1.67
N LYS A 246 -1.50 21.62 -0.92
CA LYS A 246 -1.53 20.46 -0.01
C LYS A 246 -2.16 19.21 -0.62
N VAL A 247 -2.64 19.26 -1.86
CA VAL A 247 -3.28 18.11 -2.52
C VAL A 247 -2.24 17.05 -2.86
N VAL A 248 -2.54 15.80 -2.50
CA VAL A 248 -1.73 14.64 -2.85
C VAL A 248 -2.25 14.04 -4.16
N THR A 249 -1.36 13.58 -5.02
CA THR A 249 -1.70 12.92 -6.29
C THR A 249 -1.06 11.53 -6.38
N ASN A 250 -1.76 10.60 -7.03
CA ASN A 250 -1.17 9.30 -7.39
C ASN A 250 -0.32 9.39 -8.66
N ASP A 251 0.37 8.30 -9.01
CA ASP A 251 1.25 8.15 -10.17
C ASP A 251 0.53 7.92 -11.52
N ARG A 252 -0.74 8.30 -11.66
CA ARG A 252 -1.58 7.90 -12.80
C ARG A 252 -2.03 9.02 -13.73
N LEU A 253 -1.52 10.24 -13.58
CA LEU A 253 -1.86 11.36 -14.48
C LEU A 253 -1.42 11.10 -15.94
N GLY A 254 -0.24 10.50 -16.13
CA GLY A 254 0.33 10.13 -17.43
C GLY A 254 1.34 8.99 -17.28
N GLU A 255 1.84 8.44 -18.38
CA GLU A 255 2.67 7.21 -18.41
C GLU A 255 3.94 7.30 -17.53
N ASP A 256 4.60 8.46 -17.52
CA ASP A 256 5.86 8.69 -16.78
C ASP A 256 5.68 9.64 -15.57
N TYR A 257 4.44 9.87 -15.12
CA TYR A 257 4.19 10.74 -13.98
C TYR A 257 4.43 10.00 -12.66
N PRO A 258 5.40 10.42 -11.82
CA PRO A 258 5.73 9.68 -10.60
C PRO A 258 4.69 9.86 -9.48
N GLY A 259 3.87 10.92 -9.53
CA GLY A 259 2.95 11.27 -8.46
C GLY A 259 3.64 11.56 -7.13
N ASP A 260 2.83 11.64 -6.08
CA ASP A 260 3.32 11.65 -4.70
C ASP A 260 3.45 10.23 -4.13
N TYR A 261 2.72 9.26 -4.67
CA TYR A 261 2.77 7.85 -4.26
C TYR A 261 2.47 6.89 -5.41
N LYS A 262 2.98 5.66 -5.28
CA LYS A 262 2.77 4.56 -6.22
C LYS A 262 1.41 3.89 -6.01
N THR A 263 0.69 3.59 -7.09
CA THR A 263 -0.60 2.88 -7.03
C THR A 263 -0.48 1.40 -7.39
N PHE A 264 -0.98 0.52 -6.53
CA PHE A 264 -1.22 -0.89 -6.82
C PHE A 264 -2.72 -1.16 -6.84
N GLU A 265 -3.17 -1.95 -7.83
CA GLU A 265 -4.59 -2.21 -8.02
C GLU A 265 -4.89 -3.70 -7.81
N ARG A 266 -5.81 -4.02 -6.90
CA ARG A 266 -6.28 -5.39 -6.56
C ARG A 266 -5.23 -6.36 -6.02
N HIS A 267 -3.95 -5.96 -5.95
CA HIS A 267 -2.85 -6.82 -5.53
C HIS A 267 -1.98 -6.09 -4.51
N ILE A 268 -1.76 -6.72 -3.36
CA ILE A 268 -0.82 -6.24 -2.35
C ILE A 268 0.57 -6.74 -2.76
N PRO A 269 1.56 -5.86 -2.95
CA PRO A 269 2.91 -6.30 -3.30
C PRO A 269 3.51 -7.11 -2.14
N ASP A 270 4.24 -8.18 -2.45
CA ASP A 270 4.97 -8.92 -1.42
C ASP A 270 6.13 -8.11 -0.86
N THR A 271 6.85 -7.43 -1.75
CA THR A 271 7.92 -6.50 -1.41
C THR A 271 7.46 -5.08 -1.71
N PRO A 272 7.45 -4.17 -0.72
CA PRO A 272 7.07 -2.78 -0.97
C PRO A 272 8.06 -2.12 -1.95
N PRO A 273 7.64 -1.10 -2.71
CA PRO A 273 8.57 -0.31 -3.50
C PRO A 273 9.60 0.37 -2.58
N ALA A 274 10.87 0.28 -2.95
CA ALA A 274 11.95 0.93 -2.21
C ALA A 274 11.78 2.46 -2.26
N ASP A 275 11.95 3.10 -1.10
CA ASP A 275 11.99 4.56 -0.93
C ASP A 275 10.79 5.34 -1.52
N GLN A 276 9.60 4.72 -1.57
CA GLN A 276 8.39 5.34 -2.10
C GLN A 276 7.17 5.11 -1.21
N ASP A 277 6.36 6.16 -1.06
CA ASP A 277 5.00 6.03 -0.53
C ASP A 277 4.13 5.26 -1.54
N TRP A 278 3.22 4.40 -1.06
CA TRP A 278 2.41 3.57 -1.95
C TRP A 278 1.05 3.17 -1.36
N GLU A 279 0.07 2.99 -2.25
CA GLU A 279 -1.31 2.66 -1.91
C GLU A 279 -1.78 1.44 -2.69
N VAL A 280 -2.53 0.56 -2.03
CA VAL A 280 -3.33 -0.48 -2.70
C VAL A 280 -4.78 -0.05 -2.73
N CYS A 281 -5.35 0.11 -3.92
CA CYS A 281 -6.79 0.22 -4.10
C CYS A 281 -7.40 -1.16 -4.40
N MET A 282 -8.52 -1.49 -3.76
CA MET A 282 -9.16 -2.79 -3.93
C MET A 282 -10.68 -2.74 -3.71
N PRO A 283 -11.49 -3.38 -4.57
CA PRO A 283 -12.93 -3.54 -4.33
C PRO A 283 -13.20 -4.46 -3.16
N ILE A 284 -14.21 -4.11 -2.35
CA ILE A 284 -14.72 -4.96 -1.28
C ILE A 284 -15.33 -6.27 -1.81
N SER A 285 -15.85 -6.24 -3.05
CA SER A 285 -16.31 -7.40 -3.82
C SER A 285 -15.49 -7.60 -5.10
N GLY A 286 -16.00 -8.31 -6.11
CA GLY A 286 -15.29 -8.52 -7.38
C GLY A 286 -15.27 -7.29 -8.31
N SER A 287 -16.31 -6.44 -8.22
CA SER A 287 -16.53 -5.26 -9.06
C SER A 287 -16.19 -3.94 -8.35
N TRP A 288 -15.68 -2.94 -9.08
CA TRP A 288 -15.53 -1.57 -8.54
C TRP A 288 -16.89 -0.87 -8.42
N GLY A 289 -17.64 -0.77 -9.53
CA GLY A 289 -19.01 -0.25 -9.54
C GLY A 289 -20.05 -1.30 -9.12
N TYR A 290 -21.25 -0.86 -8.76
CA TYR A 290 -22.31 -1.75 -8.28
C TYR A 290 -22.74 -2.77 -9.35
N LYS A 291 -22.59 -4.06 -9.03
CA LYS A 291 -22.99 -5.18 -9.88
C LYS A 291 -23.99 -6.05 -9.12
N ALA A 292 -25.23 -6.13 -9.61
CA ALA A 292 -26.37 -6.66 -8.84
C ALA A 292 -26.24 -8.15 -8.44
N ILE A 293 -25.44 -8.92 -9.19
CA ILE A 293 -25.21 -10.34 -8.96
C ILE A 293 -23.83 -10.63 -8.35
N ASP A 294 -23.08 -9.60 -7.98
CA ASP A 294 -21.76 -9.79 -7.37
C ASP A 294 -21.91 -10.39 -5.97
N GLN A 295 -21.50 -11.65 -5.85
CA GLN A 295 -21.47 -12.39 -4.59
C GLN A 295 -20.04 -12.56 -4.06
N ASP A 296 -19.03 -12.05 -4.78
CA ASP A 296 -17.61 -12.24 -4.46
C ASP A 296 -17.13 -11.20 -3.43
N PHE A 297 -17.89 -11.05 -2.34
CA PHE A 297 -17.52 -10.20 -1.23
C PHE A 297 -16.38 -10.84 -0.43
N LYS A 298 -15.30 -10.08 -0.24
CA LYS A 298 -14.22 -10.49 0.67
C LYS A 298 -14.76 -10.62 2.09
N SER A 299 -14.27 -11.63 2.82
CA SER A 299 -14.63 -11.82 4.22
C SER A 299 -14.08 -10.68 5.08
N SER A 300 -14.66 -10.46 6.26
CA SER A 300 -14.10 -9.51 7.23
C SER A 300 -12.66 -9.85 7.60
N GLU A 301 -12.35 -11.15 7.68
CA GLU A 301 -10.99 -11.66 7.95
C GLU A 301 -10.02 -11.18 6.87
N THR A 302 -10.32 -11.41 5.59
CA THR A 302 -9.48 -10.95 4.48
C THR A 302 -9.29 -9.44 4.51
N LEU A 303 -10.35 -8.67 4.75
CA LEU A 303 -10.27 -7.20 4.73
C LEU A 303 -9.42 -6.63 5.87
N ILE A 304 -9.55 -7.19 7.09
CA ILE A 304 -8.73 -6.78 8.25
C ILE A 304 -7.28 -7.23 8.04
N ARG A 305 -7.05 -8.48 7.62
CA ARG A 305 -5.68 -8.98 7.36
C ARG A 305 -5.00 -8.24 6.21
N ASN A 306 -5.74 -7.80 5.19
CA ASN A 306 -5.21 -6.93 4.13
C ASN A 306 -4.77 -5.57 4.67
N LEU A 307 -5.58 -4.93 5.52
CA LEU A 307 -5.22 -3.65 6.16
C LEU A 307 -3.91 -3.80 6.96
N ILE A 308 -3.80 -4.88 7.74
CA ILE A 308 -2.62 -5.18 8.54
C ILE A 308 -1.40 -5.47 7.65
N ASP A 309 -1.54 -6.31 6.62
CA ASP A 309 -0.44 -6.67 5.71
C ASP A 309 0.10 -5.43 4.99
N ILE A 310 -0.79 -4.57 4.47
CA ILE A 310 -0.41 -3.32 3.80
C ILE A 310 0.30 -2.37 4.78
N ALA A 311 -0.26 -2.16 5.97
CA ALA A 311 0.36 -1.30 6.99
C ALA A 311 1.73 -1.83 7.44
N SER A 312 1.88 -3.16 7.58
CA SER A 312 3.14 -3.84 7.93
C SER A 312 4.23 -3.67 6.89
N LYS A 313 3.86 -3.35 5.65
CA LYS A 313 4.77 -3.05 4.54
C LYS A 313 4.90 -1.54 4.28
N GLY A 314 4.30 -0.71 5.15
CA GLY A 314 4.38 0.75 5.12
C GLY A 314 3.36 1.47 4.22
N GLY A 315 2.52 0.75 3.49
CA GLY A 315 1.57 1.33 2.53
C GLY A 315 0.23 1.77 3.13
N ASN A 316 -0.63 2.32 2.29
CA ASN A 316 -2.02 2.65 2.60
C ASN A 316 -3.00 1.71 1.89
N TYR A 317 -4.12 1.41 2.55
CA TYR A 317 -5.21 0.62 1.98
C TYR A 317 -6.39 1.51 1.61
N LEU A 318 -6.78 1.50 0.33
CA LEU A 318 -7.93 2.23 -0.20
C LEU A 318 -9.02 1.23 -0.60
N LEU A 319 -9.93 0.96 0.35
CA LEU A 319 -10.99 -0.04 0.19
C LEU A 319 -12.20 0.57 -0.51
N ASN A 320 -12.56 0.00 -1.66
CA ASN A 320 -13.67 0.47 -2.48
C ASN A 320 -15.02 -0.12 -2.07
N VAL A 321 -16.04 0.74 -2.04
CA VAL A 321 -17.45 0.39 -1.97
C VAL A 321 -18.22 0.86 -3.22
N SER A 322 -19.38 0.24 -3.44
CA SER A 322 -20.13 0.37 -4.68
C SER A 322 -21.61 0.70 -4.38
N PRO A 323 -21.98 1.99 -4.29
CA PRO A 323 -23.38 2.37 -4.05
C PRO A 323 -24.30 1.95 -5.20
N THR A 324 -25.52 1.54 -4.86
CA THR A 324 -26.53 1.17 -5.86
C THR A 324 -27.05 2.42 -6.59
N GLY A 325 -27.87 2.24 -7.63
CA GLY A 325 -28.58 3.36 -8.27
C GLY A 325 -29.52 4.15 -7.34
N ARG A 326 -29.84 3.62 -6.14
CA ARG A 326 -30.61 4.31 -5.10
C ARG A 326 -29.75 5.07 -4.09
N GLY A 327 -28.43 4.88 -4.10
CA GLY A 327 -27.49 5.55 -3.20
C GLY A 327 -27.23 4.88 -1.86
N ASP A 328 -27.80 3.70 -1.62
CA ASP A 328 -27.46 2.82 -0.51
C ASP A 328 -26.27 1.90 -0.85
N LEU A 329 -25.61 1.38 0.19
CA LEU A 329 -24.66 0.27 0.06
C LEU A 329 -25.38 -1.05 0.31
N LEU A 330 -24.91 -2.12 -0.35
CA LEU A 330 -25.40 -3.47 -0.05
C LEU A 330 -25.16 -3.84 1.42
N PRO A 331 -26.08 -4.57 2.08
CA PRO A 331 -25.95 -4.93 3.49
C PRO A 331 -24.62 -5.62 3.83
N GLN A 332 -24.10 -6.46 2.94
CA GLN A 332 -22.81 -7.13 3.09
C GLN A 332 -21.67 -6.11 3.20
N ALA A 333 -21.64 -5.06 2.37
CA ALA A 333 -20.61 -4.03 2.45
C ALA A 333 -20.67 -3.29 3.80
N VAL A 334 -21.89 -2.94 4.25
CA VAL A 334 -22.10 -2.28 5.54
C VAL A 334 -21.66 -3.16 6.71
N GLU A 335 -22.01 -4.45 6.69
CA GLU A 335 -21.60 -5.43 7.71
C GLU A 335 -20.08 -5.54 7.79
N ARG A 336 -19.40 -5.68 6.65
CA ARG A 336 -17.94 -5.79 6.57
C ARG A 336 -17.24 -4.53 7.09
N LEU A 337 -17.69 -3.34 6.68
CA LEU A 337 -17.16 -2.07 7.19
C LEU A 337 -17.34 -1.92 8.70
N LYS A 338 -18.50 -2.33 9.23
CA LYS A 338 -18.75 -2.32 10.69
C LYS A 338 -17.86 -3.31 11.43
N ARG A 339 -17.63 -4.51 10.90
CA ARG A 339 -16.70 -5.48 11.52
C ARG A 339 -15.26 -4.96 11.53
N ILE A 340 -14.81 -4.30 10.46
CA ILE A 340 -13.51 -3.61 10.44
C ILE A 340 -13.48 -2.50 11.51
N GLY A 341 -14.53 -1.68 11.58
CA GLY A 341 -14.65 -0.61 12.58
C GLY A 341 -14.61 -1.11 14.03
N GLN A 342 -15.25 -2.23 14.31
CA GLN A 342 -15.18 -2.89 15.63
C GLN A 342 -13.75 -3.29 15.99
N TRP A 343 -13.01 -3.88 15.05
CA TRP A 343 -11.61 -4.24 15.25
C TRP A 343 -10.72 -2.99 15.41
N MET A 344 -10.89 -1.98 14.54
CA MET A 344 -10.15 -0.70 14.60
C MET A 344 -10.41 0.06 15.90
N LYS A 345 -11.61 0.01 16.47
CA LYS A 345 -11.92 0.66 17.75
C LYS A 345 -10.99 0.21 18.88
N VAL A 346 -10.60 -1.06 18.85
CA VAL A 346 -9.69 -1.67 19.83
C VAL A 346 -8.23 -1.49 19.38
N ASN A 347 -7.94 -1.74 18.10
CA ASN A 347 -6.58 -1.96 17.63
C ASN A 347 -5.96 -0.80 16.83
N ARG A 348 -6.66 0.34 16.62
CA ARG A 348 -6.20 1.45 15.73
C ARG A 348 -4.78 1.93 15.97
N GLN A 349 -4.26 1.88 17.20
CA GLN A 349 -2.89 2.30 17.51
C GLN A 349 -1.82 1.47 16.78
N SER A 350 -2.16 0.23 16.40
CA SER A 350 -1.31 -0.68 15.64
C SER A 350 -1.35 -0.46 14.13
N ILE A 351 -2.15 0.49 13.65
CA ILE A 351 -2.29 0.84 12.22
C ILE A 351 -1.99 2.32 12.01
N GLU A 352 -2.68 3.22 12.73
CA GLU A 352 -2.58 4.66 12.52
C GLU A 352 -1.19 5.21 12.87
N GLY A 353 -0.53 5.81 11.88
CA GLY A 353 0.81 6.38 12.03
C GLY A 353 1.91 5.34 12.28
N THR A 354 1.71 4.08 11.90
CA THR A 354 2.78 3.07 11.95
C THR A 354 3.67 3.11 10.72
N GLN A 355 4.86 2.56 10.89
CA GLN A 355 5.85 2.29 9.87
C GLN A 355 5.88 0.79 9.54
N ALA A 356 6.60 0.44 8.48
CA ALA A 356 6.81 -0.93 8.07
C ALA A 356 7.48 -1.76 9.19
N SER A 357 7.25 -3.08 9.15
CA SER A 357 7.87 -4.06 10.02
C SER A 357 9.41 -3.94 9.95
N PRO A 358 10.10 -3.89 11.09
CA PRO A 358 11.55 -4.04 11.13
C PRO A 358 11.98 -5.53 11.08
N LEU A 359 11.02 -6.45 11.20
CA LEU A 359 11.22 -7.90 11.23
C LEU A 359 11.02 -8.51 9.85
N SER A 360 11.74 -9.59 9.57
CA SER A 360 11.51 -10.46 8.42
C SER A 360 10.17 -11.21 8.51
N ASP A 361 9.88 -12.10 7.55
CA ASP A 361 8.62 -12.84 7.45
C ASP A 361 8.24 -13.56 8.76
N LEU A 362 7.00 -13.35 9.22
CA LEU A 362 6.46 -13.90 10.47
C LEU A 362 5.40 -14.96 10.15
N ALA A 363 5.62 -16.19 10.59
CA ALA A 363 4.73 -17.32 10.29
C ALA A 363 3.33 -17.17 10.93
N TRP A 364 3.25 -16.50 12.08
CA TRP A 364 2.01 -16.34 12.86
C TRP A 364 1.21 -15.08 12.52
N GLY A 365 1.71 -14.21 11.64
CA GLY A 365 1.02 -12.96 11.30
C GLY A 365 1.93 -11.85 10.79
N ARG A 366 1.81 -10.65 11.34
CA ARG A 366 2.52 -9.44 10.87
C ARG A 366 2.98 -8.55 12.02
N CYS A 367 3.88 -7.62 11.72
CA CYS A 367 4.34 -6.61 12.66
C CYS A 367 4.21 -5.21 12.04
N THR A 368 3.74 -4.24 12.82
CA THR A 368 3.89 -2.81 12.51
C THR A 368 4.70 -2.15 13.60
N MET A 369 5.36 -1.04 13.28
CA MET A 369 6.23 -0.34 14.22
C MET A 369 5.80 1.11 14.40
N LYS A 370 6.01 1.65 15.60
CA LYS A 370 5.90 3.10 15.85
C LYS A 370 6.93 3.53 16.87
N THR A 371 7.66 4.60 16.58
CA THR A 371 8.59 5.20 17.53
C THR A 371 7.96 6.44 18.16
N THR A 372 8.03 6.54 19.48
CA THR A 372 7.60 7.72 20.24
C THR A 372 8.70 8.10 21.22
N GLY A 373 9.39 9.20 20.94
CA GLY A 373 10.60 9.58 21.68
C GLY A 373 11.67 8.49 21.54
N GLU A 374 12.18 8.02 22.68
CA GLU A 374 13.21 6.96 22.75
C GLU A 374 12.62 5.54 22.89
N THR A 375 11.30 5.40 22.78
CA THR A 375 10.61 4.11 22.89
C THR A 375 10.12 3.66 21.52
N THR A 376 10.43 2.42 21.18
CA THR A 376 9.88 1.78 19.99
C THR A 376 8.79 0.79 20.40
N HIS A 377 7.61 0.94 19.79
CA HIS A 377 6.49 0.03 19.92
C HIS A 377 6.46 -0.90 18.71
N LEU A 378 6.50 -2.21 18.97
CA LEU A 378 6.23 -3.24 17.96
C LEU A 378 4.83 -3.78 18.22
N PHE A 379 3.94 -3.65 17.25
CA PHE A 379 2.61 -4.23 17.31
C PHE A 379 2.60 -5.54 16.53
N LEU A 380 2.49 -6.64 17.26
CA LEU A 380 2.45 -8.00 16.74
C LEU A 380 0.99 -8.35 16.46
N HIS A 381 0.63 -8.44 15.19
CA HIS A 381 -0.69 -8.83 14.73
C HIS A 381 -0.69 -10.35 14.53
N VAL A 382 -1.19 -11.07 15.53
CA VAL A 382 -1.23 -12.54 15.56
C VAL A 382 -2.51 -13.00 14.86
N PHE A 383 -2.33 -13.58 13.68
CA PHE A 383 -3.40 -14.14 12.86
C PHE A 383 -3.79 -15.53 13.34
N ASP A 384 -2.77 -16.34 13.64
CA ASP A 384 -2.94 -17.72 14.07
C ASP A 384 -2.41 -17.84 15.49
N TRP A 385 -3.32 -17.90 16.47
CA TRP A 385 -2.96 -18.00 17.87
C TRP A 385 -2.37 -19.39 18.15
N PRO A 386 -1.12 -19.49 18.66
CA PRO A 386 -0.44 -20.77 18.79
C PRO A 386 -1.03 -21.65 19.90
N ASP A 387 -1.23 -22.94 19.61
CA ASP A 387 -1.80 -23.93 20.54
C ASP A 387 -0.91 -24.19 21.76
N ASP A 388 0.41 -24.09 21.60
CA ASP A 388 1.38 -24.22 22.69
C ASP A 388 1.49 -22.94 23.55
N LEU A 389 0.72 -21.90 23.21
CA LEU A 389 0.67 -20.61 23.87
C LEU A 389 2.04 -19.91 23.92
N ALA A 390 2.94 -20.22 22.98
CA ALA A 390 4.24 -19.59 22.85
C ALA A 390 4.36 -18.87 21.51
N LEU A 391 4.61 -17.55 21.56
CA LEU A 391 4.88 -16.76 20.35
C LEU A 391 6.37 -16.37 20.31
N THR A 392 7.07 -16.77 19.25
CA THR A 392 8.44 -16.30 19.02
C THR A 392 8.44 -15.08 18.11
N VAL A 393 9.03 -13.98 18.58
CA VAL A 393 9.38 -12.79 17.81
C VAL A 393 10.85 -12.91 17.40
N PRO A 394 11.13 -13.35 16.17
CA PRO A 394 12.49 -13.62 15.74
C PRO A 394 13.29 -12.31 15.63
N GLU A 395 14.61 -12.41 15.55
CA GLU A 395 15.55 -11.32 15.23
C GLU A 395 15.65 -10.19 16.29
N LEU A 396 14.67 -10.04 17.17
CA LEU A 396 14.64 -9.01 18.19
C LEU A 396 15.60 -9.33 19.34
N LYS A 397 16.66 -8.52 19.49
CA LYS A 397 17.66 -8.62 20.57
C LYS A 397 17.52 -7.55 21.64
N ASN A 398 16.59 -6.61 21.49
CA ASN A 398 16.29 -5.64 22.55
C ASN A 398 15.81 -6.34 23.81
N THR A 399 16.09 -5.74 24.95
CA THR A 399 15.37 -6.03 26.19
C THR A 399 13.95 -5.47 26.06
N VAL A 400 12.96 -6.34 26.25
CA VAL A 400 11.56 -5.93 26.28
C VAL A 400 11.28 -5.29 27.63
N ARG A 401 10.83 -4.03 27.62
CA ARG A 401 10.40 -3.31 28.83
C ARG A 401 9.02 -3.80 29.29
N GLU A 402 8.11 -3.95 28.32
CA GLU A 402 6.75 -4.41 28.56
C GLU A 402 6.23 -5.14 27.32
N ALA A 403 5.45 -6.19 27.56
CA ALA A 403 4.60 -6.82 26.57
C ALA A 403 3.17 -6.87 27.12
N ARG A 404 2.18 -6.48 26.32
CA ARG A 404 0.77 -6.52 26.74
C ARG A 404 -0.18 -6.72 25.57
N LEU A 405 -1.36 -7.27 25.82
CA LEU A 405 -2.44 -7.29 24.85
C LEU A 405 -3.00 -5.88 24.66
N LEU A 406 -3.15 -5.46 23.41
CA LEU A 406 -3.71 -4.14 23.09
C LEU A 406 -5.20 -4.04 23.47
N ALA A 407 -5.91 -5.17 23.47
CA ALA A 407 -7.35 -5.24 23.69
C ALA A 407 -7.78 -4.89 25.12
N ASP A 408 -7.06 -5.38 26.13
CA ASP A 408 -7.42 -5.25 27.54
C ASP A 408 -6.26 -4.81 28.45
N GLY A 409 -5.06 -4.62 27.89
CA GLY A 409 -3.86 -4.20 28.63
C GLY A 409 -3.24 -5.31 29.48
N ARG A 410 -3.69 -6.56 29.37
CA ARG A 410 -3.13 -7.68 30.14
C ARG A 410 -1.67 -7.91 29.78
N THR A 411 -0.81 -7.93 30.79
CA THR A 411 0.63 -8.16 30.62
C THR A 411 0.89 -9.57 30.10
N ILE A 412 1.83 -9.66 29.16
CA ILE A 412 2.36 -10.88 28.57
C ILE A 412 3.79 -11.04 29.09
N MET A 413 4.16 -12.25 29.53
CA MET A 413 5.57 -12.48 29.87
C MET A 413 6.40 -12.53 28.60
N ALA A 414 7.54 -11.84 28.62
CA ALA A 414 8.51 -11.84 27.53
C ALA A 414 9.88 -12.30 28.05
N GLU A 415 10.51 -13.23 27.34
CA GLU A 415 11.84 -13.74 27.67
C GLU A 415 12.74 -13.68 26.43
N ASN A 416 13.95 -13.14 26.58
CA ASN A 416 14.95 -13.18 25.53
C ASN A 416 15.52 -14.61 25.42
N THR A 417 15.58 -15.12 24.20
CA THR A 417 16.11 -16.44 23.83
C THR A 417 17.14 -16.28 22.70
N ASP A 418 17.85 -17.36 22.38
CA ASP A 418 18.77 -17.37 21.24
C ASP A 418 18.06 -17.06 19.91
N LYS A 419 16.78 -17.44 19.81
CA LYS A 419 15.94 -17.28 18.60
C LYS A 419 15.27 -15.90 18.49
N GLY A 420 15.38 -15.03 19.50
CA GLY A 420 14.66 -13.75 19.58
C GLY A 420 13.93 -13.62 20.91
N VAL A 421 12.75 -12.99 20.93
CA VAL A 421 11.92 -12.88 22.15
C VAL A 421 10.81 -13.93 22.12
N SER A 422 10.67 -14.72 23.19
CA SER A 422 9.54 -15.62 23.40
C SER A 422 8.49 -14.96 24.28
N LEU A 423 7.22 -15.07 23.89
CA LEU A 423 6.07 -14.54 24.63
C LEU A 423 5.17 -15.67 25.11
N SER A 424 4.77 -15.63 26.38
CA SER A 424 3.80 -16.56 26.96
C SER A 424 2.37 -16.01 26.83
N LEU A 425 1.58 -16.60 25.94
CA LEU A 425 0.25 -16.13 25.61
C LEU A 425 -0.82 -16.65 26.57
N PRO A 426 -1.94 -15.93 26.77
CA PRO A 426 -3.12 -16.48 27.42
C PRO A 426 -3.81 -17.53 26.55
N MET A 427 -4.60 -18.37 27.20
CA MET A 427 -5.36 -19.46 26.59
C MET A 427 -6.35 -19.00 25.50
N GLU A 428 -6.92 -17.81 25.65
CA GLU A 428 -7.90 -17.26 24.71
C GLU A 428 -7.31 -16.06 23.97
N ALA A 429 -7.39 -16.09 22.64
CA ALA A 429 -7.08 -14.96 21.78
C ALA A 429 -8.15 -13.85 21.95
N PRO A 430 -7.77 -12.57 22.13
CA PRO A 430 -8.73 -11.48 22.24
C PRO A 430 -9.63 -11.25 21.01
N ASP A 431 -9.16 -11.58 19.82
CA ASP A 431 -9.90 -11.51 18.56
C ASP A 431 -9.51 -12.68 17.64
N ASP A 432 -10.50 -13.22 16.95
CA ASP A 432 -10.42 -14.41 16.10
C ASP A 432 -9.77 -14.16 14.73
N ILE A 433 -9.76 -12.91 14.26
CA ILE A 433 -9.19 -12.53 12.96
C ILE A 433 -7.73 -12.11 13.12
N ALA A 434 -7.48 -11.22 14.08
CA ALA A 434 -6.14 -10.72 14.39
C ALA A 434 -6.07 -10.15 15.81
N SER A 435 -5.39 -10.86 16.70
CA SER A 435 -5.11 -10.40 18.06
C SER A 435 -3.82 -9.59 18.10
N VAL A 436 -3.80 -8.45 18.80
CA VAL A 436 -2.65 -7.54 18.82
C VAL A 436 -1.95 -7.54 20.18
N ILE A 437 -0.65 -7.85 20.17
CA ILE A 437 0.25 -7.66 21.31
C ILE A 437 1.15 -6.46 21.01
N VAL A 438 1.33 -5.55 21.96
CA VAL A 438 2.32 -4.48 21.86
C VAL A 438 3.53 -4.83 22.70
N LEU A 439 4.72 -4.78 22.09
CA LEU A 439 6.00 -4.81 22.77
C LEU A 439 6.57 -3.40 22.83
N GLU A 440 7.00 -2.99 24.01
CA GLU A 440 7.78 -1.78 24.21
C GLU A 440 9.24 -2.15 24.42
N VAL A 441 10.10 -1.60 23.57
CA VAL A 441 11.54 -1.80 23.66
C VAL A 441 12.27 -0.47 23.83
N GLU A 442 13.35 -0.53 24.59
CA GLU A 442 14.21 0.61 24.88
C GLU A 442 15.20 0.90 23.75
N GLY A 443 15.29 2.17 23.38
CA GLY A 443 16.29 2.68 22.46
C GLY A 443 16.06 2.24 21.02
N GLU A 444 17.14 2.31 20.24
CA GLU A 444 17.14 1.84 18.85
C GLU A 444 16.92 0.34 18.76
N LEU A 445 16.19 -0.10 17.72
CA LEU A 445 15.95 -1.51 17.47
C LEU A 445 17.27 -2.23 17.13
N LYS A 446 17.51 -3.32 17.85
CA LYS A 446 18.57 -4.29 17.66
C LYS A 446 17.97 -5.51 16.97
N ILE A 447 17.88 -5.43 15.65
CA ILE A 447 17.43 -6.53 14.81
C ILE A 447 18.65 -7.30 14.30
N GLU A 448 18.78 -8.55 14.73
CA GLU A 448 19.75 -9.48 14.19
C GLU A 448 19.02 -10.47 13.27
N LYS A 449 19.00 -10.14 11.97
CA LYS A 449 18.41 -11.02 10.96
C LYS A 449 19.08 -12.39 11.00
N ARG A 450 18.27 -13.43 11.11
CA ARG A 450 18.78 -14.80 11.03
C ARG A 450 19.06 -15.09 9.57
N LEU A 451 20.34 -15.18 9.23
CA LEU A 451 20.74 -15.53 7.87
C LEU A 451 20.37 -17.00 7.59
N PRO A 452 20.07 -17.36 6.33
CA PRO A 452 20.01 -18.76 5.92
C PRO A 452 21.26 -19.50 6.41
N HIS A 453 21.05 -20.66 7.03
CA HIS A 453 22.10 -21.53 7.57
C HIS A 453 21.77 -22.97 7.18
N PRO A 454 22.78 -23.86 7.08
CA PRO A 454 22.54 -25.28 6.84
C PRO A 454 21.57 -25.88 7.87
N ASP A 455 20.61 -26.68 7.42
CA ASP A 455 19.74 -27.47 8.29
C ASP A 455 20.48 -28.66 8.91
N GLU A 456 19.80 -29.46 9.73
CA GLU A 456 20.36 -30.65 10.39
C GLU A 456 20.93 -31.70 9.42
N ASN A 457 20.58 -31.63 8.13
CA ASN A 457 21.08 -32.49 7.07
C ASN A 457 22.23 -31.85 6.27
N GLY A 458 22.72 -30.67 6.69
CA GLY A 458 23.77 -29.93 5.99
C GLY A 458 23.25 -29.24 4.71
N ARG A 459 21.94 -28.99 4.60
CA ARG A 459 21.35 -28.32 3.43
C ARG A 459 21.10 -26.85 3.71
N LEU A 460 21.77 -25.99 2.96
CA LEU A 460 21.55 -24.55 2.92
C LEU A 460 20.69 -24.20 1.69
N THR A 461 19.52 -23.61 1.93
CA THR A 461 18.60 -23.19 0.87
C THR A 461 18.59 -21.67 0.72
N LEU A 462 18.85 -21.21 -0.50
CA LEU A 462 18.84 -19.79 -0.90
C LEU A 462 17.60 -19.54 -1.75
N ASN A 463 16.50 -19.11 -1.14
CA ASN A 463 15.26 -18.88 -1.87
C ASN A 463 15.27 -17.55 -2.63
N ALA A 464 14.46 -17.46 -3.67
CA ALA A 464 14.19 -16.22 -4.40
C ALA A 464 13.83 -15.06 -3.46
N ARG A 465 12.96 -15.29 -2.47
CA ARG A 465 12.48 -14.26 -1.53
C ARG A 465 13.57 -13.67 -0.64
N ASP A 466 14.61 -14.45 -0.36
CA ASP A 466 15.71 -14.05 0.52
C ASP A 466 16.83 -13.32 -0.24
N ALA A 467 16.71 -13.26 -1.57
CA ALA A 467 17.73 -12.67 -2.44
C ALA A 467 17.64 -11.14 -2.42
N TYR A 468 18.77 -10.47 -2.19
CA TYR A 468 18.93 -9.08 -2.57
C TYR A 468 19.21 -8.99 -4.08
N ILE A 469 18.30 -8.36 -4.82
CA ILE A 469 18.37 -8.22 -6.28
C ILE A 469 19.01 -6.87 -6.61
N HIS A 470 20.24 -6.90 -7.11
CA HIS A 470 20.96 -5.73 -7.59
C HIS A 470 20.55 -5.45 -9.04
N ASN A 471 19.55 -4.59 -9.24
CA ASN A 471 19.13 -4.13 -10.56
C ASN A 471 19.89 -2.88 -11.01
N ASN A 472 20.14 -2.73 -12.32
CA ASN A 472 20.72 -1.51 -12.86
C ASN A 472 19.66 -0.47 -13.20
N GLU A 473 20.04 0.80 -13.02
CA GLU A 473 19.19 1.94 -13.29
C GLU A 473 18.81 2.01 -14.79
N GLY A 474 17.53 2.25 -15.08
CA GLY A 474 17.02 2.36 -16.46
C GLY A 474 16.82 1.04 -17.21
N ALA A 475 17.16 -0.11 -16.61
CA ALA A 475 16.93 -1.43 -17.20
C ALA A 475 15.59 -2.04 -16.77
N ARG A 476 15.12 -3.05 -17.53
CA ARG A 476 13.97 -3.87 -17.10
C ARG A 476 14.38 -4.69 -15.89
N GLN A 477 13.81 -4.36 -14.73
CA GLN A 477 14.21 -4.91 -13.44
C GLN A 477 13.79 -6.38 -13.29
N ALA A 478 14.73 -7.21 -12.84
CA ALA A 478 14.45 -8.51 -12.27
C ALA A 478 13.68 -8.33 -10.95
N GLY A 479 12.79 -9.26 -10.63
CA GLY A 479 12.02 -9.16 -9.39
C GLY A 479 11.36 -10.47 -9.00
N ILE A 480 10.83 -10.50 -7.77
CA ILE A 480 10.05 -11.63 -7.28
C ILE A 480 8.74 -11.74 -8.04
N ARG A 481 8.44 -12.96 -8.48
CA ARG A 481 7.27 -13.38 -9.26
C ARG A 481 6.80 -14.74 -8.74
N TYR A 482 5.64 -15.19 -9.19
CA TYR A 482 5.06 -16.46 -8.76
C TYR A 482 4.66 -17.32 -9.95
N HIS A 483 4.86 -18.61 -9.80
CA HIS A 483 4.35 -19.65 -10.70
C HIS A 483 3.96 -20.84 -9.83
N ASP A 484 2.70 -21.27 -9.90
CA ASP A 484 2.09 -22.26 -9.01
C ASP A 484 2.26 -21.93 -7.51
N ASP A 485 2.02 -20.66 -7.15
CA ASP A 485 2.20 -20.12 -5.79
C ASP A 485 3.64 -20.22 -5.21
N ILE A 486 4.62 -20.60 -6.03
CA ILE A 486 6.03 -20.64 -5.65
C ILE A 486 6.75 -19.40 -6.18
N ALA A 487 7.39 -18.68 -5.26
CA ALA A 487 8.18 -17.50 -5.57
C ALA A 487 9.42 -17.85 -6.42
N HIS A 488 9.69 -17.03 -7.42
CA HIS A 488 10.90 -17.08 -8.24
C HIS A 488 11.37 -15.67 -8.60
N ILE A 489 12.65 -15.53 -8.90
CA ILE A 489 13.19 -14.33 -9.54
C ILE A 489 12.91 -14.48 -11.02
N GLY A 490 12.11 -13.56 -11.56
CA GLY A 490 11.70 -13.56 -12.96
C GLY A 490 11.87 -12.20 -13.61
N TYR A 491 11.56 -12.13 -14.91
CA TYR A 491 11.84 -10.95 -15.75
C TYR A 491 13.32 -10.50 -15.70
N TRP A 492 14.22 -11.44 -15.42
CA TRP A 492 15.64 -11.19 -15.31
C TRP A 492 16.28 -11.14 -16.70
N HIS A 493 16.05 -10.03 -17.39
CA HIS A 493 16.55 -9.81 -18.75
C HIS A 493 17.90 -9.09 -18.77
N ASP A 494 18.17 -8.27 -17.77
CA ASP A 494 19.42 -7.53 -17.67
C ASP A 494 20.55 -8.44 -17.18
N ARG A 495 21.52 -8.70 -18.06
CA ARG A 495 22.73 -9.47 -17.76
C ARG A 495 23.68 -8.80 -16.77
N GLN A 496 23.47 -7.53 -16.44
CA GLN A 496 24.22 -6.84 -15.41
C GLN A 496 23.51 -6.90 -14.05
N ALA A 497 22.23 -7.28 -13.99
CA ALA A 497 21.54 -7.50 -12.73
C ALA A 497 22.04 -8.79 -12.08
N TRP A 498 22.16 -8.82 -10.76
CA TRP A 498 22.71 -9.97 -10.04
C TRP A 498 22.09 -10.15 -8.66
N LEU A 499 22.31 -11.34 -8.09
CA LEU A 499 21.66 -11.77 -6.85
C LEU A 499 22.68 -11.94 -5.75
N GLU A 500 22.27 -11.60 -4.53
CA GLU A 500 23.08 -11.74 -3.33
C GLU A 500 22.26 -12.38 -2.21
N TRP A 501 22.87 -13.35 -1.53
CA TRP A 501 22.41 -13.87 -0.25
C TRP A 501 23.53 -13.73 0.77
N ASN A 502 23.19 -13.23 1.96
CA ASN A 502 24.05 -13.32 3.12
C ASN A 502 23.62 -14.55 3.91
N VAL A 503 24.56 -15.43 4.23
CA VAL A 503 24.31 -16.74 4.88
C VAL A 503 25.24 -16.92 6.06
N GLU A 504 24.93 -17.87 6.93
CA GLU A 504 25.78 -18.24 8.06
C GLU A 504 26.17 -19.72 7.94
N LEU A 505 27.48 -20.00 7.93
CA LEU A 505 28.02 -21.36 7.91
C LEU A 505 28.69 -21.69 9.23
N ASP A 506 28.36 -22.85 9.80
CA ASP A 506 28.96 -23.29 11.07
C ASP A 506 30.45 -23.64 10.92
N HIS A 507 30.84 -24.13 9.74
CA HIS A 507 32.20 -24.56 9.44
C HIS A 507 32.47 -24.55 7.93
N PRO A 508 33.74 -24.53 7.50
CA PRO A 508 34.10 -24.71 6.09
C PRO A 508 33.66 -26.08 5.56
N ALA A 509 33.07 -26.13 4.38
CA ALA A 509 32.58 -27.37 3.79
C ALA A 509 32.59 -27.34 2.25
N THR A 510 32.59 -28.51 1.65
CA THR A 510 32.34 -28.68 0.21
C THR A 510 30.87 -28.97 0.00
N PHE A 511 30.21 -28.18 -0.84
CA PHE A 511 28.79 -28.31 -1.13
C PHE A 511 28.57 -28.82 -2.56
N ARG A 512 27.58 -29.70 -2.72
CA ARG A 512 26.93 -29.93 -4.02
C ARG A 512 25.90 -28.83 -4.22
N VAL A 513 26.02 -28.12 -5.34
CA VAL A 513 25.17 -26.97 -5.66
C VAL A 513 24.14 -27.38 -6.69
N ARG A 514 22.87 -27.17 -6.37
CA ARG A 514 21.75 -27.34 -7.31
C ARG A 514 20.93 -26.06 -7.38
N ALA A 515 20.22 -25.87 -8.48
CA ALA A 515 19.27 -24.78 -8.60
C ALA A 515 17.96 -25.29 -9.17
N GLU A 516 16.85 -24.81 -8.63
CA GLU A 516 15.53 -24.98 -9.24
C GLU A 516 15.26 -23.75 -10.13
N LEU A 517 15.28 -23.95 -11.45
CA LEU A 517 15.22 -22.87 -12.43
C LEU A 517 14.44 -23.28 -13.68
N SER A 518 14.11 -22.31 -14.53
CA SER A 518 13.52 -22.55 -15.86
C SER A 518 14.20 -21.68 -16.91
N VAL A 519 14.49 -22.26 -18.08
CA VAL A 519 15.17 -21.60 -19.19
C VAL A 519 14.42 -21.92 -20.48
N GLU A 520 14.05 -20.90 -21.24
CA GLU A 520 13.47 -21.10 -22.57
C GLU A 520 14.55 -21.33 -23.63
N GLN A 521 15.60 -20.51 -23.60
CA GLN A 521 16.71 -20.57 -24.56
C GLN A 521 17.50 -21.88 -24.44
N PRO A 522 18.22 -22.32 -25.49
CA PRO A 522 18.94 -23.60 -25.50
C PRO A 522 19.87 -23.80 -24.31
N GLU A 523 20.51 -22.72 -23.87
CA GLU A 523 21.46 -22.69 -22.77
C GLU A 523 21.45 -21.31 -22.10
N THR A 524 21.83 -21.22 -20.84
CA THR A 524 22.25 -19.99 -20.16
C THR A 524 23.45 -20.28 -19.25
N ARG A 525 24.33 -19.30 -19.05
CA ARG A 525 25.47 -19.42 -18.14
C ARG A 525 25.50 -18.33 -17.10
N PHE A 526 25.94 -18.72 -15.91
CA PHE A 526 26.04 -17.84 -14.76
C PHE A 526 27.11 -18.36 -13.79
N ILE A 527 27.49 -17.53 -12.83
CA ILE A 527 28.56 -17.80 -11.88
C ILE A 527 27.99 -17.69 -10.48
N VAL A 528 28.12 -18.78 -9.71
CA VAL A 528 27.84 -18.79 -8.27
C VAL A 528 29.16 -18.59 -7.54
N THR A 529 29.27 -17.51 -6.77
CA THR A 529 30.50 -17.13 -6.07
C THR A 529 30.27 -17.16 -4.56
N ALA A 530 31.22 -17.75 -3.83
CA ALA A 530 31.37 -17.65 -2.38
C ALA A 530 32.81 -17.17 -2.08
N PRO A 531 33.15 -16.83 -0.82
CA PRO A 531 34.52 -16.41 -0.51
C PRO A 531 35.57 -17.43 -0.95
N GLY A 532 36.49 -16.99 -1.82
CA GLY A 532 37.59 -17.82 -2.32
C GLY A 532 37.25 -18.82 -3.43
N GLU A 533 35.98 -18.92 -3.87
CA GLU A 533 35.54 -19.95 -4.83
C GLU A 533 34.53 -19.40 -5.85
N SER A 534 34.56 -19.90 -7.09
CA SER A 534 33.61 -19.51 -8.13
C SER A 534 33.23 -20.71 -8.98
N LEU A 535 31.95 -21.07 -8.93
CA LEU A 535 31.36 -22.14 -9.72
C LEU A 535 30.74 -21.55 -10.99
N HIS A 536 31.36 -21.81 -12.13
CA HIS A 536 30.81 -21.48 -13.44
C HIS A 536 29.79 -22.55 -13.81
N ALA A 537 28.53 -22.15 -13.90
CA ALA A 537 27.40 -23.03 -14.11
C ALA A 537 26.76 -22.80 -15.49
N THR A 538 26.27 -23.90 -16.06
CA THR A 538 25.52 -23.92 -17.31
C THR A 538 24.20 -24.62 -17.09
N ALA A 539 23.10 -24.01 -17.51
CA ALA A 539 21.77 -24.61 -17.48
C ALA A 539 21.20 -24.71 -18.90
N SER A 540 20.77 -25.91 -19.28
CA SER A 540 20.10 -26.17 -20.56
C SER A 540 18.63 -25.75 -20.51
N SER A 541 18.02 -25.56 -21.68
CA SER A 541 16.59 -25.31 -21.82
C SER A 541 15.75 -26.33 -21.05
N THR A 542 14.76 -25.83 -20.31
CA THR A 542 13.69 -26.63 -19.69
C THR A 542 12.42 -26.65 -20.54
N GLY A 543 12.46 -26.07 -21.75
CA GLY A 543 11.34 -26.02 -22.69
C GLY A 543 10.36 -24.88 -22.44
N GLY A 544 10.68 -23.93 -21.56
CA GLY A 544 9.89 -22.71 -21.34
C GLY A 544 9.99 -22.15 -19.93
N TYR A 545 9.62 -20.87 -19.75
CA TYR A 545 9.71 -20.16 -18.46
C TYR A 545 8.74 -20.65 -17.36
N GLY A 546 7.78 -21.52 -17.69
CA GLY A 546 6.91 -22.18 -16.71
C GLY A 546 7.38 -23.59 -16.32
N ASN A 547 8.38 -24.15 -17.01
CA ASN A 547 8.86 -25.51 -16.79
C ASN A 547 10.07 -25.49 -15.87
N TYR A 548 9.85 -25.61 -14.57
CA TYR A 548 10.93 -25.62 -13.58
C TYR A 548 11.57 -27.01 -13.49
N ALA A 549 12.89 -27.05 -13.42
CA ALA A 549 13.67 -28.26 -13.21
C ALA A 549 14.77 -28.00 -12.18
N GLU A 550 15.12 -29.05 -11.43
CA GLU A 550 16.33 -29.06 -10.62
C GLU A 550 17.52 -29.35 -11.54
N VAL A 551 18.47 -28.42 -11.56
CA VAL A 551 19.71 -28.50 -12.34
C VAL A 551 20.87 -28.59 -11.38
N ASP A 552 21.71 -29.61 -11.60
CA ASP A 552 22.93 -29.78 -10.86
C ASP A 552 24.04 -28.89 -11.44
N LEU A 553 24.52 -27.95 -10.64
CA LEU A 553 25.46 -26.92 -11.07
C LEU A 553 26.92 -27.32 -10.85
N GLY A 554 27.17 -28.34 -10.03
CA GLY A 554 28.53 -28.75 -9.68
C GLY A 554 28.79 -28.78 -8.18
N THR A 555 30.06 -28.77 -7.81
CA THR A 555 30.51 -28.69 -6.40
C THR A 555 31.31 -27.41 -6.19
N MET A 556 31.16 -26.79 -5.02
CA MET A 556 31.95 -25.63 -4.61
C MET A 556 32.49 -25.85 -3.20
N THR A 557 33.73 -25.45 -2.93
CA THR A 557 34.31 -25.50 -1.59
C THR A 557 34.30 -24.12 -0.97
N VAL A 558 33.61 -23.98 0.15
CA VAL A 558 33.58 -22.72 0.91
C VAL A 558 34.56 -22.85 2.05
N SER A 559 35.65 -22.10 1.98
CA SER A 559 36.77 -22.19 2.93
C SER A 559 36.56 -21.36 4.20
N ASP A 560 35.60 -20.43 4.18
CA ASP A 560 35.28 -19.55 5.29
C ASP A 560 34.09 -20.10 6.11
N SER A 561 33.97 -19.66 7.35
CA SER A 561 32.84 -19.94 8.25
C SER A 561 32.33 -18.65 8.89
N GLY A 562 31.16 -18.69 9.51
CA GLY A 562 30.43 -17.53 10.00
C GLY A 562 29.58 -16.86 8.91
N LYS A 563 29.35 -15.55 9.05
CA LYS A 563 28.55 -14.76 8.11
C LYS A 563 29.32 -14.56 6.81
N ILE A 564 28.84 -15.14 5.72
CA ILE A 564 29.45 -15.05 4.39
C ILE A 564 28.44 -14.60 3.35
N ARG A 565 28.93 -14.19 2.19
CA ARG A 565 28.11 -13.76 1.06
C ARG A 565 28.21 -14.77 -0.08
N ILE A 566 27.07 -15.20 -0.59
CA ILE A 566 26.95 -15.99 -1.82
C ILE A 566 26.27 -15.12 -2.88
N THR A 567 26.83 -15.07 -4.09
CA THR A 567 26.28 -14.27 -5.19
C THR A 567 26.03 -15.13 -6.42
N LEU A 568 24.99 -14.80 -7.18
CA LEU A 568 24.76 -15.37 -8.51
C LEU A 568 24.78 -14.25 -9.54
N ARG A 569 25.74 -14.32 -10.47
CA ARG A 569 25.96 -13.32 -11.52
C ARG A 569 25.79 -13.95 -12.91
N PRO A 570 25.10 -13.29 -13.85
CA PRO A 570 25.10 -13.71 -15.24
C PRO A 570 26.53 -13.76 -15.81
N ASP A 571 26.83 -14.76 -16.64
CA ASP A 571 27.98 -14.69 -17.53
C ASP A 571 27.64 -13.72 -18.66
N VAL A 572 28.29 -12.56 -18.68
CA VAL A 572 27.95 -11.43 -19.57
C VAL A 572 27.93 -11.84 -21.05
N ASP A 573 28.75 -12.81 -21.44
CA ASP A 573 28.91 -13.24 -22.84
C ASP A 573 27.93 -14.36 -23.23
N HIS A 574 27.40 -15.12 -22.27
CA HIS A 574 26.61 -16.33 -22.51
C HIS A 574 25.28 -16.38 -21.73
N TRP A 575 24.87 -15.27 -21.13
CA TRP A 575 23.62 -15.17 -20.40
C TRP A 575 22.41 -15.14 -21.33
N HIS A 576 21.45 -16.00 -21.01
CA HIS A 576 20.08 -15.89 -21.46
C HIS A 576 19.13 -15.77 -20.26
N PRO A 577 17.99 -15.05 -20.38
CA PRO A 577 17.05 -14.91 -19.29
C PRO A 577 16.60 -16.27 -18.74
N MET A 578 16.51 -16.36 -17.42
CA MET A 578 15.97 -17.52 -16.71
C MET A 578 15.09 -17.08 -15.55
N ASN A 579 14.23 -17.97 -15.09
CA ASN A 579 13.58 -17.84 -13.78
C ASN A 579 14.31 -18.71 -12.77
N LEU A 580 14.48 -18.22 -11.53
CA LEU A 580 15.17 -18.94 -10.46
C LEU A 580 14.30 -19.01 -9.21
N ARG A 581 13.92 -20.21 -8.76
CA ARG A 581 13.17 -20.43 -7.51
C ARG A 581 14.08 -20.47 -6.30
N ARG A 582 15.15 -21.27 -6.39
CA ARG A 582 16.14 -21.41 -5.31
C ARG A 582 17.49 -21.90 -5.83
N VAL A 583 18.53 -21.63 -5.06
CA VAL A 583 19.83 -22.34 -5.11
C VAL A 583 19.98 -23.13 -3.82
N GLU A 584 20.37 -24.38 -3.91
CA GLU A 584 20.54 -25.29 -2.77
C GLU A 584 22.00 -25.76 -2.72
N LEU A 585 22.61 -25.64 -1.55
CA LEU A 585 23.95 -26.12 -1.24
C LEU A 585 23.81 -27.24 -0.21
N THR A 586 24.11 -28.47 -0.61
CA THR A 586 24.10 -29.63 0.30
C THR A 586 25.52 -30.07 0.60
N GLU A 587 25.88 -30.15 1.87
CA GLU A 587 27.21 -30.61 2.30
C GLU A 587 27.52 -32.01 1.74
N VAL A 588 28.69 -32.13 1.11
CA VAL A 588 29.22 -33.41 0.68
C VAL A 588 29.90 -34.05 1.87
N LYS A 589 29.26 -35.07 2.46
CA LYS A 589 29.88 -35.88 3.52
C LYS A 589 31.17 -36.50 2.97
N GLN A 590 32.32 -36.14 3.56
CA GLN A 590 33.56 -36.85 3.26
C GLN A 590 33.41 -38.30 3.74
N PRO A 591 33.78 -39.29 2.91
CA PRO A 591 33.62 -40.70 3.22
C PRO A 591 34.45 -41.18 4.43
#